data_AF-A0A7C7P980-F1
#
_entry.id   AF-A0A7C7P980-F1
#
_cell.length_a   1.000
_cell.length_b   1.000
_cell.length_c   1.000
_cell.angle_alpha   90.00
_cell.angle_beta   90.00
_cell.angle_gamma   90.00
#
_symmetry.space_group_name_H-M   'P 1'
#
loop_
_entity.id
_entity.type
_entity.pdbx_description
1 polymer ?
#
loop_
_entity_poly.entity_id
_entity_poly.type
_entity_poly.pdbx_seq_one_letter_code
_entity_poly.pdbx_strand_id
1 'polypeptide(L)'
;SLNKEYRKGTFHCAACNTPLFKSENKFDSGTGWPSFDQEIEGNVAFSTDYDLGYARTEEHCATCGGHLGHVFNDGPKDTTGERHCINGVALDFVPEK
;
A
#
# COMPACT_ATOMS: atom_id res chain seq x y z
N SER A 1 -0.44 -10.60 -11.62
CA SER A 1 0.31 -9.58 -10.86
C SER A 1 -0.69 -8.69 -10.17
N LEU A 2 -0.51 -8.43 -8.86
CA LEU A 2 -1.41 -7.56 -8.09
C LEU A 2 -1.35 -6.08 -8.53
N ASN A 3 -0.32 -5.68 -9.29
CA ASN A 3 -0.29 -4.35 -9.90
C ASN A 3 -1.51 -4.09 -10.82
N LYS A 4 -1.99 -5.12 -11.53
CA LYS A 4 -3.14 -5.03 -12.45
C LYS A 4 -4.43 -5.64 -11.89
N GLU A 5 -4.51 -5.89 -10.59
CA GLU A 5 -5.74 -6.33 -9.93
C GLU A 5 -6.60 -5.11 -9.59
N TYR A 6 -7.82 -5.03 -10.14
CA TYR A 6 -8.75 -3.92 -9.97
C TYR A 6 -10.17 -4.38 -9.64
N ARG A 7 -10.38 -5.69 -9.40
CA ARG A 7 -11.66 -6.19 -8.92
C ARG A 7 -11.96 -5.61 -7.53
N LYS A 8 -13.24 -5.57 -7.19
CA LYS A 8 -13.68 -5.18 -5.84
C LYS A 8 -13.16 -6.18 -4.81
N GLY A 9 -12.55 -5.68 -3.74
CA GLY A 9 -11.99 -6.50 -2.68
C GLY A 9 -11.02 -5.74 -1.78
N THR A 10 -10.27 -6.49 -0.98
CA THR A 10 -9.30 -5.96 -0.02
C THR A 10 -7.95 -6.63 -0.24
N PHE A 11 -6.88 -5.87 -0.10
CA PHE A 11 -5.50 -6.34 -0.11
C PHE A 11 -5.06 -6.52 1.34
N HIS A 12 -4.77 -7.77 1.69
CA HIS A 12 -4.35 -8.19 3.02
C HIS A 12 -2.84 -8.34 3.07
N CYS A 13 -2.26 -8.22 4.26
CA CYS A 13 -0.88 -8.60 4.51
C CYS A 13 -0.70 -10.09 4.24
N ALA A 14 0.19 -10.44 3.31
CA ALA A 14 0.47 -11.84 2.97
C ALA A 14 1.04 -12.66 4.15
N ALA A 15 1.59 -11.99 5.17
CA ALA A 15 2.19 -12.66 6.33
C ALA A 15 1.19 -13.00 7.44
N CYS A 16 0.20 -12.14 7.70
CA CYS A 16 -0.69 -12.27 8.87
C CYS A 16 -2.18 -12.05 8.57
N ASN A 17 -2.55 -11.83 7.31
CA ASN A 17 -3.92 -11.58 6.85
C ASN A 17 -4.58 -10.29 7.36
N THR A 18 -3.87 -9.38 8.03
CA THR A 18 -4.41 -8.06 8.38
C THR A 18 -4.85 -7.32 7.10
N PRO A 19 -6.07 -6.76 7.03
CA PRO A 19 -6.50 -5.99 5.86
C PRO A 19 -5.75 -4.66 5.80
N LEU A 20 -5.06 -4.37 4.69
CA LEU A 20 -4.17 -3.21 4.58
C LEU A 20 -4.74 -2.12 3.68
N PHE A 21 -5.29 -2.49 2.52
CA PHE A 21 -5.77 -1.54 1.52
C PHE A 21 -7.06 -2.03 0.88
N LYS A 22 -7.95 -1.11 0.53
CA LYS A 22 -9.17 -1.44 -0.24
C LYS A 22 -8.94 -1.23 -1.73
N SER A 23 -9.61 -2.04 -2.56
CA SER A 23 -9.54 -1.86 -4.02
C SER A 23 -10.10 -0.51 -4.49
N GLU A 24 -11.02 0.10 -3.73
CA GLU A 24 -11.60 1.42 -4.06
C GLU A 24 -10.57 2.54 -4.06
N ASN A 25 -9.48 2.35 -3.31
CA ASN A 25 -8.36 3.28 -3.18
C ASN A 25 -7.21 2.97 -4.14
N LYS A 26 -7.31 1.88 -4.89
CA LYS A 26 -6.25 1.47 -5.80
C LYS A 26 -6.33 2.25 -7.11
N PHE A 27 -5.19 2.72 -7.60
CA PHE A 27 -5.08 3.39 -8.90
C PHE A 27 -3.88 2.89 -9.72
N ASP A 28 -3.84 3.24 -11.01
CA ASP A 28 -2.69 2.97 -11.87
C ASP A 28 -1.69 4.14 -11.76
N SER A 29 -0.59 3.92 -11.04
CA SER A 29 0.48 4.93 -10.93
C SER A 29 1.48 4.89 -12.09
N GLY A 30 1.41 3.88 -12.97
CA GLY A 30 2.40 3.67 -14.02
C GLY A 30 3.79 3.23 -13.54
N THR A 31 3.99 3.04 -12.22
CA THR A 31 5.31 2.72 -11.65
C THR A 31 5.67 1.23 -11.72
N GLY A 32 4.67 0.36 -11.88
CA GLY A 32 4.88 -1.10 -11.92
C GLY A 32 4.51 -1.81 -10.60
N TRP A 33 4.20 -1.06 -9.53
CA TRP A 33 3.80 -1.60 -8.24
C TRP A 33 2.32 -1.27 -7.91
N PRO A 34 1.61 -2.15 -7.20
CA PRO A 34 0.34 -1.81 -6.56
C PRO A 34 0.43 -0.45 -5.86
N SER A 35 -0.48 0.45 -6.23
CA SER A 35 -0.51 1.81 -5.71
C SER A 35 -1.90 2.13 -5.18
N PHE A 36 -1.96 2.69 -3.98
CA PHE A 36 -3.19 3.10 -3.31
C PHE A 36 -3.07 4.57 -2.89
N ASP A 37 -4.18 5.28 -2.82
CA ASP A 37 -4.19 6.68 -2.36
C ASP A 37 -4.40 6.81 -0.84
N GLN A 38 -4.83 5.76 -0.17
CA GLN A 38 -4.92 5.67 1.29
C GLN A 38 -4.87 4.22 1.76
N GLU A 39 -4.40 4.00 2.98
CA GLU A 39 -4.48 2.75 3.71
C GLU A 39 -5.83 2.54 4.42
N ILE A 40 -6.00 1.34 4.99
CA ILE A 40 -6.94 1.15 6.08
C ILE A 40 -6.28 1.65 7.36
N GLU A 41 -6.75 2.81 7.85
CA GLU A 41 -6.20 3.51 9.01
C GLU A 41 -6.01 2.56 10.20
N GLY A 42 -4.82 2.63 10.83
CA GLY A 42 -4.44 1.79 11.97
C GLY A 42 -3.89 0.40 11.62
N ASN A 43 -4.02 -0.07 10.36
CA ASN A 43 -3.48 -1.36 9.93
C ASN A 43 -2.12 -1.26 9.23
N VAL A 44 -1.76 -0.07 8.75
CA VAL A 44 -0.43 0.29 8.25
C VAL A 44 0.21 1.27 9.22
N ALA A 45 1.49 1.07 9.50
CA ALA A 45 2.32 1.94 10.31
C ALA A 45 3.51 2.44 9.49
N PHE A 46 4.05 3.58 9.91
CA PHE A 46 5.04 4.33 9.13
C PHE A 46 6.33 4.51 9.93
N SER A 47 7.47 4.34 9.27
CA SER A 47 8.78 4.68 9.85
C SER A 47 9.61 5.53 8.88
N THR A 48 10.46 6.41 9.38
CA THR A 48 11.34 7.21 8.51
C THR A 48 12.59 6.42 8.16
N ASP A 49 12.75 6.12 6.87
CA ASP A 49 13.95 5.51 6.29
C ASP A 49 14.93 6.63 5.84
N TYR A 50 16.18 6.56 6.31
CA TYR A 50 17.25 7.51 6.00
C TYR A 50 18.34 6.91 5.08
N ASP A 51 18.19 5.68 4.60
CA ASP A 51 19.30 4.91 4.00
C ASP A 51 19.76 5.40 2.61
N LEU A 52 19.00 6.25 1.92
CA LEU A 52 19.31 6.69 0.54
C LEU A 52 19.59 8.19 0.37
N GLY A 53 19.83 8.94 1.45
CA GLY A 53 20.17 10.38 1.37
C GLY A 53 19.00 11.31 1.07
N TYR A 54 17.79 10.78 0.96
CA TYR A 54 16.52 11.50 1.04
C TYR A 54 15.55 10.70 1.92
N ALA A 55 14.78 11.39 2.77
CA ALA A 55 13.85 10.73 3.67
C ALA A 55 12.73 10.07 2.87
N ARG A 56 12.57 8.75 3.01
CA ARG A 56 11.38 8.03 2.56
C ARG A 56 10.59 7.59 3.78
N THR A 57 9.28 7.60 3.67
CA THR A 57 8.42 7.05 4.72
C THR A 57 8.13 5.59 4.35
N GLU A 58 8.77 4.68 5.06
CA GLU A 58 8.57 3.24 4.95
C GLU A 58 7.21 2.86 5.54
N GLU A 59 6.50 1.97 4.86
CA GLU A 59 5.22 1.39 5.29
C GLU A 59 5.43 -0.05 5.72
N HIS A 60 4.95 -0.40 6.91
CA HIS A 60 4.94 -1.76 7.44
C HIS A 60 3.57 -2.10 8.04
N CYS A 61 3.25 -3.39 8.10
CA CYS A 61 2.00 -3.84 8.72
C CYS A 61 2.04 -3.53 10.23
N ALA A 62 1.03 -2.81 10.72
CA ALA A 62 0.95 -2.43 12.14
C ALA A 62 0.78 -3.64 13.07
N THR A 63 0.31 -4.78 12.55
CA THR A 63 0.09 -6.00 13.34
C THR A 63 1.34 -6.87 13.48
N CYS A 64 2.06 -7.14 12.38
CA CYS A 64 3.18 -8.08 12.37
C CYS A 64 4.55 -7.44 12.11
N GLY A 65 4.60 -6.14 11.78
CA GLY A 65 5.83 -5.43 11.43
C GLY A 65 6.42 -5.79 10.07
N GLY A 66 5.71 -6.58 9.25
CA GLY A 66 6.18 -6.96 7.92
C GLY A 66 6.27 -5.75 6.99
N HIS A 67 7.42 -5.57 6.33
CA HIS A 67 7.63 -4.51 5.35
C HIS A 67 6.64 -4.61 4.19
N LEU A 68 6.02 -3.48 3.83
CA LEU A 68 5.05 -3.39 2.75
C LEU A 68 5.60 -2.60 1.57
N GLY A 69 6.12 -1.40 1.80
CA GLY A 69 6.49 -0.48 0.74
C GLY A 69 6.85 0.90 1.27
N HIS A 70 6.52 1.94 0.50
CA HIS A 70 6.77 3.33 0.87
C HIS A 70 5.64 4.23 0.38
N VAL A 71 5.36 5.29 1.15
CA VAL A 71 4.40 6.33 0.80
C VAL A 71 5.12 7.57 0.26
N PHE A 72 4.50 8.20 -0.75
CA PHE A 72 4.99 9.40 -1.43
C PHE A 72 3.89 10.46 -1.53
N ASN A 73 4.25 11.75 -1.56
CA ASN A 73 3.30 12.87 -1.71
C ASN A 73 3.05 13.26 -3.19
N ASP A 74 3.12 12.28 -4.09
CA ASP A 74 2.97 12.45 -5.54
C ASP A 74 1.74 11.69 -6.09
N GLY A 75 0.76 11.40 -5.23
CA GLY A 75 -0.48 10.73 -5.58
C GLY A 75 -1.56 11.63 -6.20
N PRO A 76 -2.78 11.11 -6.40
CA PRO A 76 -3.91 11.84 -6.95
C PRO A 76 -4.30 13.02 -6.05
N LYS A 77 -4.21 14.25 -6.59
CA LYS A 77 -4.45 15.49 -5.83
C LYS A 77 -5.92 15.76 -5.52
N ASP A 78 -6.82 15.08 -6.22
CA ASP A 78 -8.27 15.13 -6.04
C ASP A 78 -8.75 14.30 -4.84
N THR A 79 -7.90 13.42 -4.29
CA THR A 79 -8.18 12.66 -3.07
C THR A 79 -7.24 13.08 -1.93
N THR A 80 -6.19 12.30 -1.65
CA THR A 80 -5.26 12.52 -0.53
C THR A 80 -3.98 13.24 -0.96
N GLY A 81 -3.61 13.14 -2.25
CA GLY A 81 -2.28 13.51 -2.74
C GLY A 81 -1.18 12.50 -2.38
N GLU A 82 -1.52 11.40 -1.72
CA GLU A 82 -0.59 10.36 -1.29
C GLU A 82 -0.60 9.17 -2.25
N ARG A 83 0.56 8.52 -2.36
CA ARG A 83 0.76 7.29 -3.13
C ARG A 83 1.46 6.27 -2.25
N HIS A 84 0.69 5.32 -1.77
CA HIS A 84 1.15 4.12 -1.07
C HIS A 84 1.63 3.11 -2.10
N CYS A 85 2.94 2.99 -2.27
CA CYS A 85 3.58 2.18 -3.30
C CYS A 85 4.07 0.86 -2.68
N ILE A 86 3.30 -0.21 -2.89
CA ILE A 86 3.42 -1.44 -2.10
C ILE A 86 4.00 -2.58 -2.92
N ASN A 87 4.88 -3.36 -2.31
CA ASN A 87 5.41 -4.58 -2.90
C ASN A 87 4.28 -5.61 -3.05
N GLY A 88 3.98 -6.00 -4.29
CA GLY A 88 2.93 -6.99 -4.56
C GLY A 88 3.15 -8.36 -3.89
N VAL A 89 4.39 -8.70 -3.52
CA VAL A 89 4.71 -9.93 -2.76
C VAL A 89 4.33 -9.84 -1.27
N ALA A 90 4.12 -8.64 -0.74
CA ALA A 90 3.68 -8.41 0.63
C ALA A 90 2.16 -8.44 0.78
N LEU A 91 1.43 -8.63 -0.33
CA LEU A 91 -0.03 -8.54 -0.39
C LEU A 91 -0.66 -9.85 -0.87
N ASP A 92 -1.83 -10.15 -0.31
CA ASP A 92 -2.79 -11.13 -0.83
C ASP A 92 -4.13 -10.44 -1.11
N PHE A 93 -4.76 -10.74 -2.25
CA PHE A 93 -6.04 -10.12 -2.63
C PHE A 93 -7.24 -11.02 -2.29
N VAL A 94 -8.17 -10.48 -1.51
CA VAL A 94 -9.43 -11.11 -1.13
C VAL A 94 -10.58 -10.40 -1.86
N PRO A 95 -11.23 -11.04 -2.86
CA PRO A 95 -12.34 -10.44 -3.59
C PRO A 95 -13.59 -10.27 -2.71
N GLU A 96 -14.30 -9.17 -2.92
CA GLU A 96 -15.65 -8.95 -2.36
C GLU A 96 -16.66 -9.89 -3.08
N LYS A 97 -17.64 -10.41 -2.35
CA LYS A 97 -18.66 -11.32 -2.89
C LYS A 97 -19.82 -10.58 -3.54
#